data_AF-A0A255TCL8-F1
#
_entry.id   AF-A0A255TCL8-F1
#
_cell.length_a   1.000
_cell.length_b   1.000
_cell.length_c   1.000
_cell.angle_alpha   90.00
_cell.angle_beta   90.00
_cell.angle_gamma   90.00
#
_symmetry.space_group_name_H-M   'P 1'
#
loop_
_entity.id
_entity.type
_entity.pdbx_description
1 polymer ?
#
loop_
_entity_poly.entity_id
_entity_poly.type
_entity_poly.pdbx_seq_one_letter_code
_entity_poly.pdbx_strand_id
1 'polypeptide(L)'
;MIYLYSLKSIINLDNYLPEIQQDILSLSNRFTPLCIGSEHYGGYVYNDKTKLLLDSLEMKWKSVNASILKFTRWFHKLQNGDVFFILTDKNPDIDHDAALYALNEYNKKNISIEESIKKYKTLFATLSEKYKIYSYGKKTVKEFVGEKQKSKRVCRFCGKSMPDVSFNHIAHAVGESLGNHRLFCYEECDICNGRLSQIEQDLTAMMDVRRATFGVKNKKKDIPEVEGDNFCIRRKGKDDIKMYLKEEMLPSTYKTNPVFDLRLETSKLMTNHNFYKALVKITIDLIPSEYLPHLRNTIAWINGKLGLPKTPSCLFMVFPYVAPHPYVDIYVNKKPGNGHPFITVILRILDIAYMYIIPEVDFDKGLFVSDETLINHWLDFYKVYGDEWIKQDTSCINYSSPFIDVTVDLQNDFFEVRPSSNMVFNYPTSTYKIEKMEMNEVDFPSIGSNDINVVKVTLNNFRVFRQISIKLPYNYTMRLYMKIAIRKEQNTLIVEFQDMQYDHTDQIQLFGIYITIRFVVNNLQNYISYDKKQISGDLVKLVLEKTLLEADKFLIPKLNNTSYSHVRLIDQYQNLINSEFMDKVKIGVYQ
;
A
#
# COMPACT_ATOMS: atom_id res chain seq x y z
N MET A 1 -16.83 -22.05 8.52
CA MET A 1 -16.36 -20.73 8.02
C MET A 1 -16.16 -19.83 9.24
N ILE A 2 -15.25 -18.85 9.24
CA ILE A 2 -14.83 -18.15 10.49
C ILE A 2 -15.65 -16.88 10.71
N TYR A 3 -16.24 -16.71 11.89
CA TYR A 3 -17.18 -15.64 12.14
C TYR A 3 -16.93 -14.93 13.49
N LEU A 4 -16.50 -13.67 13.44
CA LEU A 4 -16.46 -12.78 14.61
C LEU A 4 -17.80 -12.05 14.76
N TYR A 5 -18.42 -12.17 15.92
CA TYR A 5 -19.60 -11.38 16.29
C TYR A 5 -19.22 -10.30 17.30
N SER A 6 -19.47 -9.04 16.97
CA SER A 6 -19.51 -7.98 17.98
C SER A 6 -20.97 -7.72 18.30
N LEU A 7 -21.36 -7.85 19.58
CA LEU A 7 -22.74 -7.60 20.03
C LEU A 7 -23.23 -6.19 19.66
N LYS A 8 -22.32 -5.22 19.50
CA LYS A 8 -22.62 -3.85 19.09
C LYS A 8 -22.53 -3.58 17.59
N SER A 9 -21.96 -4.48 16.77
CA SER A 9 -21.70 -4.17 15.35
C SER A 9 -22.93 -4.28 14.45
N ILE A 10 -23.98 -4.95 14.92
CA ILE A 10 -25.27 -5.09 14.21
C ILE A 10 -26.43 -4.52 15.05
N ILE A 11 -26.21 -4.37 16.35
CA ILE A 11 -27.20 -3.88 17.28
C ILE A 11 -26.60 -2.59 17.83
N ASN A 12 -27.05 -1.45 17.34
CA ASN A 12 -27.02 -0.27 18.18
C ASN A 12 -27.98 -0.64 19.34
N LEU A 13 -27.49 -1.35 20.36
CA LEU A 13 -28.31 -1.91 21.46
C LEU A 13 -29.19 -0.82 22.06
N ASP A 14 -28.65 0.40 22.13
CA ASP A 14 -29.33 1.63 22.52
C ASP A 14 -30.61 1.96 21.72
N ASN A 15 -30.77 1.41 20.51
CA ASN A 15 -31.98 1.55 19.69
C ASN A 15 -33.08 0.54 20.03
N TYR A 16 -32.81 -0.42 20.92
CA TYR A 16 -33.79 -1.42 21.36
C TYR A 16 -34.38 -1.03 22.72
N LEU A 17 -35.62 -1.47 22.97
CA LEU A 17 -36.24 -1.35 24.28
C LEU A 17 -35.40 -2.08 25.34
N PRO A 18 -35.32 -1.59 26.59
CA PRO A 18 -34.50 -2.17 27.66
C PRO A 18 -34.73 -3.68 27.85
N GLU A 19 -35.96 -4.15 27.71
CA GLU A 19 -36.34 -5.56 27.85
C GLU A 19 -35.74 -6.43 26.74
N ILE A 20 -35.68 -5.89 25.51
CA ILE A 20 -35.05 -6.58 24.38
C ILE A 20 -33.54 -6.61 24.56
N GLN A 21 -32.94 -5.50 25.04
CA GLN A 21 -31.50 -5.46 25.33
C GLN A 21 -31.13 -6.53 26.37
N GLN A 22 -31.91 -6.64 27.45
CA GLN A 22 -31.68 -7.63 28.50
C GLN A 22 -31.76 -9.07 27.97
N ASP A 23 -32.77 -9.38 27.16
CA ASP A 23 -32.89 -10.70 26.53
C ASP A 23 -31.70 -11.00 25.61
N ILE A 24 -31.29 -10.05 24.78
CA ILE A 24 -30.12 -10.19 23.89
C ILE A 24 -28.86 -10.44 24.70
N LEU A 25 -28.61 -9.64 25.75
CA LEU A 25 -27.44 -9.78 26.61
C LEU A 25 -27.45 -11.11 27.38
N SER A 26 -28.61 -11.67 27.68
CA SER A 26 -28.71 -12.97 28.36
C SER A 26 -28.44 -14.18 27.46
N LEU A 27 -28.53 -14.03 26.12
CA LEU A 27 -28.33 -15.13 25.17
C LEU A 27 -26.94 -15.74 25.24
N SER A 28 -25.91 -14.90 25.40
CA SER A 28 -24.52 -15.36 25.48
C SER A 28 -24.29 -16.32 26.64
N ASN A 29 -25.04 -16.20 27.74
CA ASN A 29 -24.96 -17.10 28.88
C ASN A 29 -25.63 -18.46 28.63
N ARG A 30 -26.44 -18.57 27.57
CA ARG A 30 -27.24 -19.75 27.23
C ARG A 30 -26.66 -20.54 26.05
N PHE A 31 -25.80 -19.92 25.25
CA PHE A 31 -25.04 -20.59 24.19
C PHE A 31 -24.09 -21.65 24.76
N THR A 32 -23.61 -22.55 23.89
CA THR A 32 -22.65 -23.58 24.28
C THR A 32 -21.24 -23.01 24.23
N PRO A 33 -20.55 -22.83 25.38
CA PRO A 33 -19.24 -22.21 25.42
C PRO A 33 -18.11 -23.18 25.00
N LEU A 34 -17.12 -22.66 24.29
CA LEU A 34 -15.80 -23.28 24.05
C LEU A 34 -14.74 -22.72 25.00
N CYS A 35 -14.79 -21.41 25.20
CA CYS A 35 -14.04 -20.72 26.22
C CYS A 35 -14.94 -19.63 26.79
N ILE A 36 -14.90 -19.47 28.09
CA ILE A 36 -15.50 -18.32 28.75
C ILE A 36 -14.31 -17.45 29.13
N GLY A 37 -14.25 -16.23 28.60
CA GLY A 37 -13.45 -15.21 29.25
C GLY A 37 -14.01 -14.94 30.64
N SER A 38 -13.53 -13.91 31.33
CA SER A 38 -14.38 -13.29 32.38
C SER A 38 -15.77 -12.94 31.83
N GLU A 39 -16.67 -12.37 32.65
CA GLU A 39 -18.07 -11.97 32.35
C GLU A 39 -18.35 -11.17 31.02
N HIS A 40 -17.36 -10.96 30.13
CA HIS A 40 -17.33 -9.96 29.06
C HIS A 40 -16.71 -10.43 27.72
N TYR A 41 -16.38 -11.70 27.49
CA TYR A 41 -16.16 -12.26 26.14
C TYR A 41 -16.28 -13.79 26.17
N GLY A 42 -16.71 -14.40 25.06
CA GLY A 42 -16.82 -15.86 24.99
C GLY A 42 -16.72 -16.38 23.57
N GLY A 43 -16.03 -17.51 23.42
CA GLY A 43 -16.07 -18.32 22.21
C GLY A 43 -17.15 -19.38 22.36
N TYR A 44 -17.98 -19.58 21.34
CA TYR A 44 -19.15 -20.46 21.36
C TYR A 44 -19.21 -21.35 20.13
N VAL A 45 -19.88 -22.50 20.25
CA VAL A 45 -20.25 -23.34 19.11
C VAL A 45 -21.69 -23.09 18.73
N TYR A 46 -21.93 -22.85 17.45
CA TYR A 46 -23.26 -22.85 16.89
C TYR A 46 -23.80 -24.27 16.78
N ASN A 47 -24.97 -24.52 17.38
CA ASN A 47 -25.63 -25.83 17.40
C ASN A 47 -27.15 -25.68 17.46
N ASP A 48 -27.88 -26.80 17.47
CA ASP A 48 -29.34 -26.79 17.49
C ASP A 48 -29.92 -26.05 18.71
N LYS A 49 -29.23 -26.12 19.86
CA LYS A 49 -29.59 -25.32 21.04
C LYS A 49 -29.50 -23.83 20.75
N THR A 50 -28.42 -23.38 20.11
CA THR A 50 -28.22 -21.98 19.73
C THR A 50 -29.30 -21.52 18.76
N LYS A 51 -29.62 -22.34 17.75
CA LYS A 51 -30.70 -22.06 16.80
C LYS A 51 -32.06 -21.90 17.49
N LEU A 52 -32.44 -22.84 18.38
CA LEU A 52 -33.69 -22.78 19.15
C LEU A 52 -33.79 -21.51 20.01
N LEU A 53 -32.67 -21.08 20.62
CA LEU A 53 -32.63 -19.85 21.41
C LEU A 53 -32.90 -18.61 20.55
N LEU A 54 -32.33 -18.56 19.34
CA LEU A 54 -32.53 -17.47 18.38
C LEU A 54 -33.96 -17.45 17.84
N ASP A 55 -34.50 -18.61 17.47
CA ASP A 55 -35.88 -18.74 16.98
C ASP A 55 -36.89 -18.30 18.05
N SER A 56 -36.65 -18.66 19.32
CA SER A 56 -37.47 -18.22 20.47
C SER A 56 -37.41 -16.71 20.67
N LEU A 57 -36.24 -16.09 20.51
CA LEU A 57 -36.07 -14.64 20.59
C LEU A 57 -36.82 -13.91 19.47
N GLU A 58 -36.73 -14.42 18.24
CA GLU A 58 -37.47 -13.88 17.10
C GLU A 58 -38.98 -13.98 17.33
N MET A 59 -39.47 -15.14 17.77
CA MET A 59 -40.89 -15.35 18.03
C MET A 59 -41.42 -14.38 19.09
N LYS A 60 -40.64 -14.11 20.13
CA LYS A 60 -41.00 -13.18 21.21
C LYS A 60 -41.07 -11.72 20.74
N TRP A 61 -40.11 -11.28 19.93
CA TRP A 61 -39.91 -9.85 19.68
C TRP A 61 -40.24 -9.38 18.26
N LYS A 62 -40.38 -10.26 17.26
CA LYS A 62 -40.57 -9.87 15.85
C LYS A 62 -41.79 -8.98 15.63
N SER A 63 -42.90 -9.23 16.34
CA SER A 63 -44.13 -8.43 16.24
C SER A 63 -44.00 -7.05 16.91
N VAL A 64 -43.17 -6.95 17.94
CA VAL A 64 -42.93 -5.73 18.72
C VAL A 64 -41.85 -4.86 18.08
N ASN A 65 -40.76 -5.48 17.64
CA ASN A 65 -39.64 -4.83 17.00
C ASN A 65 -39.02 -5.73 15.93
N ALA A 66 -39.40 -5.50 14.67
CA ALA A 66 -38.90 -6.24 13.52
C ALA A 66 -37.37 -6.14 13.30
N SER A 67 -36.67 -5.17 13.93
CA SER A 67 -35.22 -5.09 13.82
C SER A 67 -34.51 -6.28 14.50
N ILE A 68 -35.19 -7.03 15.38
CA ILE A 68 -34.63 -8.26 15.98
C ILE A 68 -34.20 -9.28 14.91
N LEU A 69 -34.89 -9.30 13.76
CA LEU A 69 -34.53 -10.16 12.63
C LEU A 69 -33.18 -9.77 12.01
N LYS A 70 -32.74 -8.51 12.16
CA LYS A 70 -31.41 -8.08 11.71
C LYS A 70 -30.33 -8.64 12.61
N PHE A 71 -30.59 -8.74 13.91
CA PHE A 71 -29.68 -9.33 14.90
C PHE A 71 -29.44 -10.81 14.62
N THR A 72 -30.52 -11.60 14.51
CA THR A 72 -30.45 -13.06 14.35
C THR A 72 -30.00 -13.50 12.95
N ARG A 73 -30.26 -12.70 11.91
CA ARG A 73 -29.86 -12.99 10.52
C ARG A 73 -28.38 -13.37 10.36
N TRP A 74 -27.50 -12.80 11.16
CA TRP A 74 -26.08 -13.15 11.10
C TRP A 74 -25.83 -14.58 11.58
N PHE A 75 -26.45 -14.98 12.70
CA PHE A 75 -26.31 -16.32 13.26
C PHE A 75 -26.91 -17.40 12.37
N HIS A 76 -27.98 -17.09 11.64
CA HIS A 76 -28.59 -18.03 10.69
C HIS A 76 -27.71 -18.37 9.49
N LYS A 77 -26.58 -17.66 9.30
CA LYS A 77 -25.55 -18.03 8.31
C LYS A 77 -24.61 -19.14 8.81
N LEU A 78 -24.62 -19.41 10.11
CA LEU A 78 -23.76 -20.40 10.75
C LEU A 78 -24.34 -21.80 10.57
N GLN A 79 -23.44 -22.77 10.38
CA GLN A 79 -23.76 -24.18 10.33
C GLN A 79 -23.51 -24.83 11.69
N ASN A 80 -24.13 -25.98 11.94
CA ASN A 80 -23.91 -26.74 13.17
C ASN A 80 -22.42 -27.13 13.26
N GLY A 81 -21.76 -26.77 14.36
CA GLY A 81 -20.33 -26.92 14.58
C GLY A 81 -19.48 -25.67 14.27
N ASP A 82 -20.02 -24.63 13.64
CA ASP A 82 -19.28 -23.39 13.41
C ASP A 82 -18.94 -22.71 14.75
N VAL A 83 -17.71 -22.19 14.84
CA VAL A 83 -17.22 -21.45 16.02
C VAL A 83 -17.38 -19.95 15.81
N PHE A 84 -17.89 -19.25 16.82
CA PHE A 84 -18.00 -17.80 16.81
C PHE A 84 -17.60 -17.18 18.14
N PHE A 85 -17.19 -15.91 18.10
CA PHE A 85 -16.86 -15.14 19.28
C PHE A 85 -17.87 -14.02 19.50
N ILE A 86 -18.17 -13.74 20.76
CA ILE A 86 -18.86 -12.53 21.19
C ILE A 86 -17.86 -11.64 21.92
N LEU A 87 -17.60 -10.46 21.35
CA LEU A 87 -16.69 -9.46 21.92
C LEU A 87 -17.47 -8.34 22.63
N THR A 88 -16.92 -7.83 23.74
CA THR A 88 -17.41 -6.59 24.39
C THR A 88 -16.49 -5.41 24.11
N ASP A 89 -17.05 -4.21 24.25
CA ASP A 89 -16.35 -2.93 24.00
C ASP A 89 -15.41 -2.49 25.14
N LYS A 90 -15.16 -3.30 26.18
CA LYS A 90 -14.28 -2.89 27.29
C LYS A 90 -12.81 -2.78 26.85
N ASN A 91 -12.34 -3.71 26.03
CA ASN A 91 -11.02 -3.66 25.41
C ASN A 91 -11.09 -4.27 23.99
N PRO A 92 -11.81 -3.60 23.06
CA PRO A 92 -12.19 -4.20 21.79
C PRO A 92 -10.97 -4.52 20.93
N ASP A 93 -9.85 -3.82 21.12
CA ASP A 93 -8.67 -3.98 20.27
C ASP A 93 -7.92 -5.28 20.58
N ILE A 94 -7.61 -5.54 21.86
CA ILE A 94 -6.86 -6.74 22.28
C ILE A 94 -7.74 -7.99 22.20
N ASP A 95 -9.00 -7.91 22.65
CA ASP A 95 -9.88 -9.07 22.67
C ASP A 95 -10.30 -9.49 21.25
N HIS A 96 -10.42 -8.55 20.31
CA HIS A 96 -10.62 -8.86 18.89
C HIS A 96 -9.47 -9.66 18.30
N ASP A 97 -8.24 -9.21 18.50
CA ASP A 97 -7.07 -9.89 17.94
C ASP A 97 -6.80 -11.23 18.63
N ALA A 98 -7.03 -11.31 19.94
CA ALA A 98 -6.93 -12.57 20.68
C ALA A 98 -7.93 -13.60 20.17
N ALA A 99 -9.16 -13.18 19.85
CA ALA A 99 -10.16 -14.05 19.24
C ALA A 99 -9.74 -14.52 17.85
N LEU A 100 -9.22 -13.63 17.00
CA LEU A 100 -8.71 -14.00 15.68
C LEU A 100 -7.53 -14.97 15.75
N TYR A 101 -6.58 -14.71 16.64
CA TYR A 101 -5.44 -15.59 16.89
C TYR A 101 -5.92 -16.97 17.33
N ALA A 102 -6.84 -17.02 18.29
CA ALA A 102 -7.36 -18.28 18.80
C ALA A 102 -8.16 -19.09 17.78
N LEU A 103 -8.93 -18.41 16.92
CA LEU A 103 -9.63 -19.05 15.80
C LEU A 103 -8.65 -19.67 14.80
N ASN A 104 -7.54 -18.97 14.50
CA ASN A 104 -6.53 -19.48 13.58
C ASN A 104 -5.83 -20.73 14.15
N GLU A 105 -5.39 -20.68 15.40
CA GLU A 105 -4.73 -21.81 16.07
C GLU A 105 -5.67 -23.01 16.25
N TYR A 106 -6.94 -22.76 16.56
CA TYR A 106 -7.96 -23.80 16.66
C TYR A 106 -8.18 -24.51 15.32
N ASN A 107 -8.23 -23.77 14.21
CA ASN A 107 -8.36 -24.36 12.88
C ASN A 107 -7.13 -25.18 12.47
N LYS A 108 -5.93 -24.75 12.89
CA LYS A 108 -4.69 -25.52 12.72
C LYS A 108 -4.62 -26.76 13.65
N LYS A 109 -5.58 -26.92 14.58
CA LYS A 109 -5.64 -27.97 15.62
C LYS A 109 -4.38 -28.01 16.50
N ASN A 110 -3.73 -26.87 16.69
CA ASN A 110 -2.47 -26.77 17.42
C ASN A 110 -2.68 -26.82 18.94
N ILE A 111 -3.57 -25.97 19.44
CA ILE A 111 -3.81 -25.74 20.87
C ILE A 111 -5.27 -25.38 21.11
N SER A 112 -5.72 -25.45 22.37
CA SER A 112 -7.09 -25.04 22.72
C SER A 112 -7.29 -23.52 22.52
N ILE A 113 -8.55 -23.10 22.36
CA ILE A 113 -8.89 -21.67 22.22
C ILE A 113 -8.43 -20.87 23.45
N GLU A 114 -8.65 -21.39 24.66
CA GLU A 114 -8.27 -20.71 25.90
C GLU A 114 -6.75 -20.52 26.00
N GLU A 115 -6.00 -21.57 25.70
CA GLU A 115 -4.53 -21.52 25.65
C GLU A 115 -4.04 -20.54 24.58
N SER A 116 -4.70 -20.50 23.42
CA SER A 116 -4.39 -19.57 22.34
C SER A 116 -4.58 -18.11 22.76
N ILE A 117 -5.68 -17.80 23.43
CA ILE A 117 -5.95 -16.45 23.95
C ILE A 117 -4.89 -16.06 24.98
N LYS A 118 -4.56 -16.96 25.91
CA LYS A 118 -3.52 -16.72 26.93
C LYS A 118 -2.15 -16.48 26.29
N LYS A 119 -1.80 -17.30 25.29
CA LYS A 119 -0.55 -17.19 24.52
C LYS A 119 -0.50 -15.85 23.80
N TYR A 120 -1.55 -15.48 23.06
CA TYR A 120 -1.63 -14.18 22.39
C TYR A 120 -1.48 -13.02 23.37
N LYS A 121 -2.23 -13.01 24.49
CA LYS A 121 -2.15 -11.92 25.49
C LYS A 121 -0.75 -11.78 26.08
N THR A 122 -0.07 -12.90 26.35
CA THR A 122 1.32 -12.92 26.84
C THR A 122 2.28 -12.34 25.80
N LEU A 123 2.16 -12.78 24.55
CA LEU A 123 2.99 -12.29 23.45
C LEU A 123 2.75 -10.79 23.18
N PHE A 124 1.49 -10.38 23.14
CA PHE A 124 1.10 -8.98 22.94
C PHE A 124 1.62 -8.08 24.08
N ALA A 125 1.63 -8.57 25.32
CA ALA A 125 2.21 -7.84 26.45
C ALA A 125 3.69 -7.49 26.19
N THR A 126 4.48 -8.41 25.61
CA THR A 126 5.89 -8.14 25.28
C THR A 126 6.05 -7.03 24.22
N LEU A 127 5.17 -6.97 23.22
CA LEU A 127 5.15 -5.84 22.28
C LEU A 127 4.73 -4.55 22.97
N SER A 128 3.72 -4.59 23.83
CA SER A 128 3.22 -3.42 24.55
C SER A 128 4.25 -2.82 25.52
N GLU A 129 5.23 -3.59 25.99
CA GLU A 129 6.35 -3.07 26.77
C GLU A 129 7.29 -2.21 25.92
N LYS A 130 7.53 -2.62 24.66
CA LYS A 130 8.43 -1.94 23.72
C LYS A 130 7.76 -0.79 22.96
N TYR A 131 6.47 -0.91 22.67
CA TYR A 131 5.73 -0.03 21.78
C TYR A 131 4.53 0.61 22.47
N LYS A 132 4.23 1.86 22.14
CA LYS A 132 2.91 2.48 22.35
C LYS A 132 2.04 2.10 21.14
N ILE A 133 0.91 1.45 21.40
CA ILE A 133 0.08 0.84 20.35
C ILE A 133 -1.18 1.70 20.18
N TYR A 134 -1.48 2.07 18.94
CA TYR A 134 -2.71 2.74 18.55
C TYR A 134 -3.48 1.87 17.57
N SER A 135 -4.70 1.47 17.95
CA SER A 135 -5.56 0.61 17.15
C SER A 135 -6.80 1.37 16.70
N TYR A 136 -7.09 1.30 15.41
CA TYR A 136 -8.23 1.97 14.78
C TYR A 136 -8.99 1.00 13.86
N GLY A 137 -10.30 1.14 13.77
CA GLY A 137 -11.17 0.43 12.82
C GLY A 137 -11.76 -0.87 13.36
N LYS A 138 -11.26 -1.36 14.51
CA LYS A 138 -11.79 -2.54 15.23
C LYS A 138 -13.10 -2.23 15.94
N LYS A 139 -13.32 -0.97 16.32
CA LYS A 139 -14.56 -0.50 16.93
C LYS A 139 -15.68 -0.43 15.89
N THR A 140 -16.91 -0.49 16.39
CA THR A 140 -18.13 -0.45 15.56
C THR A 140 -18.50 0.96 15.11
N VAL A 141 -17.98 1.97 15.80
CA VAL A 141 -18.21 3.39 15.55
C VAL A 141 -17.21 3.98 14.56
N LYS A 142 -17.56 5.13 13.97
CA LYS A 142 -16.63 5.92 13.17
C LYS A 142 -15.58 6.54 14.09
N GLU A 143 -14.32 6.45 13.68
CA GLU A 143 -13.17 7.04 14.34
C GLU A 143 -12.62 8.16 13.47
N PHE A 144 -12.45 9.33 14.08
CA PHE A 144 -11.93 10.52 13.42
C PHE A 144 -10.67 10.97 14.14
N VAL A 145 -9.57 11.07 13.41
CA VAL A 145 -8.26 11.45 13.95
C VAL A 145 -7.95 12.91 13.61
N GLY A 146 -7.34 13.62 14.55
CA GLY A 146 -6.90 15.02 14.41
C GLY A 146 -7.84 16.06 15.03
N GLU A 147 -7.55 17.35 14.78
CA GLU A 147 -8.30 18.49 15.33
C GLU A 147 -9.73 18.60 14.74
N LYS A 148 -10.72 18.45 15.63
CA LYS A 148 -12.15 18.50 15.28
C LYS A 148 -12.57 19.91 14.82
N GLN A 149 -12.07 20.95 15.48
CA GLN A 149 -12.42 22.34 15.19
C GLN A 149 -11.78 22.80 13.89
N LYS A 150 -12.59 22.99 12.84
CA LYS A 150 -12.12 23.29 11.47
C LYS A 150 -11.15 24.48 11.39
N SER A 151 -11.36 25.52 12.20
CA SER A 151 -10.51 26.73 12.22
C SER A 151 -9.11 26.50 12.82
N LYS A 152 -8.89 25.40 13.53
CA LYS A 152 -7.60 25.05 14.16
C LYS A 152 -6.81 23.99 13.38
N ARG A 153 -7.40 23.44 12.31
CA ARG A 153 -6.79 22.36 11.55
C ARG A 153 -5.56 22.84 10.79
N VAL A 154 -4.50 22.03 10.88
CA VAL A 154 -3.29 22.15 10.07
C VAL A 154 -3.17 20.88 9.25
N CYS A 155 -2.99 21.01 7.94
CA CYS A 155 -2.93 19.85 7.06
C CYS A 155 -1.67 19.02 7.33
N ARG A 156 -1.84 17.71 7.56
CA ARG A 156 -0.75 16.76 7.86
C ARG A 156 0.29 16.64 6.75
N PHE A 157 -0.12 16.86 5.49
CA PHE A 157 0.75 16.67 4.33
C PHE A 157 1.39 17.95 3.80
N CYS A 158 0.73 19.11 3.93
CA CYS A 158 1.28 20.37 3.41
C CYS A 158 1.58 21.41 4.50
N GLY A 159 1.19 21.17 5.75
CA GLY A 159 1.42 22.08 6.88
C GLY A 159 0.62 23.38 6.84
N LYS A 160 -0.29 23.55 5.86
CA LYS A 160 -1.11 24.75 5.71
C LYS A 160 -2.40 24.67 6.52
N SER A 161 -2.92 25.82 6.92
CA SER A 161 -4.21 25.98 7.62
C SER A 161 -5.15 26.87 6.79
N MET A 162 -6.37 27.09 7.28
CA MET A 162 -7.29 28.07 6.66
C MET A 162 -6.69 29.49 6.80
N PRO A 163 -6.82 30.37 5.80
CA PRO A 163 -7.59 30.21 4.55
C PRO A 163 -6.79 29.65 3.36
N ASP A 164 -5.49 29.34 3.51
CA ASP A 164 -4.64 28.88 2.39
C ASP A 164 -5.08 27.53 1.79
N VAL A 165 -5.77 26.72 2.58
CA VAL A 165 -6.37 25.45 2.19
C VAL A 165 -7.75 25.31 2.83
N SER A 166 -8.60 24.45 2.26
CA SER A 166 -9.91 24.11 2.81
C SER A 166 -9.97 22.69 3.37
N PHE A 167 -10.86 22.49 4.32
CA PHE A 167 -11.20 21.19 4.91
C PHE A 167 -12.72 20.97 4.78
N ASN A 168 -13.23 21.07 3.55
CA ASN A 168 -14.66 20.93 3.27
C ASN A 168 -15.09 19.47 3.23
N HIS A 169 -14.20 18.59 2.79
CA HIS A 169 -14.42 17.15 2.79
C HIS A 169 -13.70 16.51 3.99
N ILE A 170 -14.37 15.56 4.62
CA ILE A 170 -13.71 14.68 5.59
C ILE A 170 -12.97 13.63 4.78
N ALA A 171 -11.65 13.59 4.94
CA ALA A 171 -10.83 12.61 4.25
C ALA A 171 -11.02 11.23 4.89
N HIS A 172 -11.09 10.22 4.03
CA HIS A 172 -11.06 8.82 4.45
C HIS A 172 -9.59 8.41 4.58
N ALA A 173 -9.18 7.98 5.78
CA ALA A 173 -7.79 7.58 6.00
C ALA A 173 -7.42 6.36 5.15
N VAL A 174 -8.35 5.39 5.06
CA VAL A 174 -8.33 4.29 4.09
C VAL A 174 -9.40 4.57 3.04
N GLY A 175 -9.12 4.42 1.74
CA GLY A 175 -10.10 4.72 0.70
C GLY A 175 -11.43 3.96 0.87
N GLU A 176 -12.57 4.63 0.63
CA GLU A 176 -13.90 3.97 0.63
C GLU A 176 -13.96 2.81 -0.38
N SER A 177 -13.21 2.91 -1.49
CA SER A 177 -13.02 1.84 -2.46
C SER A 177 -12.56 0.53 -1.80
N LEU A 178 -11.79 0.60 -0.72
CA LEU A 178 -11.24 -0.54 0.02
C LEU A 178 -12.17 -1.02 1.15
N GLY A 179 -13.43 -0.58 1.18
CA GLY A 179 -14.42 -0.98 2.20
C GLY A 179 -14.39 -0.16 3.48
N ASN A 180 -13.69 0.98 3.48
CA ASN A 180 -13.65 1.86 4.64
C ASN A 180 -14.93 2.69 4.81
N HIS A 181 -15.58 2.52 5.95
CA HIS A 181 -16.69 3.37 6.39
C HIS A 181 -16.51 3.94 7.80
N ARG A 182 -15.32 3.74 8.40
CA ARG A 182 -15.07 3.98 9.82
C ARG A 182 -13.86 4.87 10.10
N LEU A 183 -12.83 4.87 9.26
CA LEU A 183 -11.56 5.56 9.52
C LEU A 183 -11.48 6.89 8.77
N PHE A 184 -11.40 8.00 9.51
CA PHE A 184 -11.42 9.34 8.93
C PHE A 184 -10.31 10.23 9.52
N CYS A 185 -9.84 11.18 8.72
CA CYS A 185 -8.85 12.18 9.11
C CYS A 185 -9.48 13.58 9.01
N TYR A 186 -9.41 14.36 10.08
CA TYR A 186 -9.86 15.76 10.06
C TYR A 186 -8.86 16.69 9.39
N GLU A 187 -7.58 16.32 9.41
CA GLU A 187 -6.44 17.19 9.11
C GLU A 187 -5.79 16.87 7.75
N GLU A 188 -6.53 16.32 6.79
CA GLU A 188 -6.13 16.28 5.39
C GLU A 188 -6.95 17.32 4.62
N CYS A 189 -6.29 18.31 4.03
CA CYS A 189 -6.98 19.35 3.28
C CYS A 189 -7.45 18.87 1.90
N ASP A 190 -8.45 19.53 1.33
CA ASP A 190 -9.09 19.14 0.07
C ASP A 190 -8.08 19.04 -1.09
N ILE A 191 -7.05 19.91 -1.10
CA ILE A 191 -5.99 19.91 -2.12
C ILE A 191 -5.08 18.68 -1.98
N CYS A 192 -4.68 18.32 -0.75
CA CYS A 192 -3.84 17.15 -0.53
C CYS A 192 -4.61 15.86 -0.80
N ASN A 193 -5.87 15.77 -0.34
CA ASN A 193 -6.76 14.65 -0.62
C ASN A 193 -6.89 14.40 -2.14
N GLY A 194 -7.18 15.46 -2.91
CA GLY A 194 -7.27 15.35 -4.37
C GLY A 194 -5.95 15.00 -5.06
N ARG A 195 -4.80 15.49 -4.57
CA ARG A 195 -3.49 15.18 -5.16
C ARG A 195 -3.01 13.77 -4.80
N LEU A 196 -3.22 13.33 -3.56
CA LEU A 196 -2.77 12.03 -3.07
C LEU A 196 -3.70 10.89 -3.50
N SER A 197 -4.87 11.18 -4.07
CA SER A 197 -5.73 10.14 -4.65
C SER A 197 -5.02 9.33 -5.73
N GLN A 198 -4.01 9.89 -6.42
CA GLN A 198 -3.23 9.15 -7.41
C GLN A 198 -2.45 7.99 -6.80
N ILE A 199 -1.81 8.19 -5.63
CA ILE A 199 -1.08 7.08 -4.98
C ILE A 199 -2.06 6.06 -4.37
N GLU A 200 -3.24 6.50 -3.90
CA GLU A 200 -4.29 5.60 -3.40
C GLU A 200 -4.89 4.70 -4.50
N GLN A 201 -4.85 5.15 -5.76
CA GLN A 201 -5.30 4.34 -6.90
C GLN A 201 -4.40 3.11 -7.10
N ASP A 202 -3.10 3.21 -6.85
CA ASP A 202 -2.17 2.07 -6.98
C ASP A 202 -2.48 1.00 -5.91
N LEU A 203 -2.78 1.39 -4.67
CA LEU A 203 -3.29 0.46 -3.66
C LEU A 203 -4.66 -0.11 -4.05
N THR A 204 -5.53 0.69 -4.66
CA THR A 204 -6.82 0.21 -5.16
C THR A 204 -6.65 -0.83 -6.27
N ALA A 205 -5.74 -0.60 -7.22
CA ALA A 205 -5.42 -1.51 -8.31
C ALA A 205 -4.89 -2.86 -7.80
N MET A 206 -3.98 -2.85 -6.82
CA MET A 206 -3.51 -4.05 -6.14
C MET A 206 -4.65 -4.87 -5.51
N MET A 207 -5.72 -4.20 -5.08
CA MET A 207 -6.84 -4.79 -4.37
C MET A 207 -8.05 -5.10 -5.27
N ASP A 208 -8.02 -4.78 -6.56
CA ASP A 208 -9.22 -4.78 -7.41
C ASP A 208 -9.91 -6.14 -7.51
N VAL A 209 -9.15 -7.21 -7.74
CA VAL A 209 -9.69 -8.57 -7.79
C VAL A 209 -10.37 -8.91 -6.47
N ARG A 210 -9.70 -8.66 -5.34
CA ARG A 210 -10.26 -8.92 -3.99
C ARG A 210 -11.53 -8.11 -3.75
N ARG A 211 -11.52 -6.82 -4.08
CA ARG A 211 -12.66 -5.93 -3.88
C ARG A 211 -13.87 -6.38 -4.69
N ALA A 212 -13.65 -6.82 -5.93
CA ALA A 212 -14.72 -7.36 -6.76
C ALA A 212 -15.23 -8.68 -6.20
N THR A 213 -14.35 -9.66 -5.94
CA THR A 213 -14.68 -10.99 -5.41
C THR A 213 -15.40 -10.93 -4.06
N PHE A 214 -15.05 -10.00 -3.18
CA PHE A 214 -15.70 -9.83 -1.88
C PHE A 214 -16.87 -8.83 -1.90
N GLY A 215 -17.28 -8.35 -3.08
CA GLY A 215 -18.47 -7.50 -3.23
C GLY A 215 -18.35 -6.12 -2.58
N VAL A 216 -17.14 -5.57 -2.51
CA VAL A 216 -16.89 -4.22 -1.95
C VAL A 216 -17.49 -3.17 -2.87
N LYS A 217 -18.53 -2.49 -2.37
CA LYS A 217 -19.27 -1.50 -3.16
C LYS A 217 -18.47 -0.21 -3.31
N ASN A 218 -18.46 0.34 -4.52
CA ASN A 218 -17.89 1.66 -4.81
C ASN A 218 -18.83 2.79 -4.37
N LYS A 219 -18.44 4.06 -4.62
CA LYS A 219 -19.26 5.25 -4.29
C LYS A 219 -20.65 5.25 -4.93
N LYS A 220 -20.82 4.59 -6.08
CA LYS A 220 -22.11 4.43 -6.77
C LYS A 220 -22.93 3.24 -6.21
N LYS A 221 -22.44 2.59 -5.15
CA LYS A 221 -23.01 1.39 -4.52
C LYS A 221 -23.00 0.15 -5.40
N ASP A 222 -22.13 0.13 -6.40
CA ASP A 222 -21.93 -0.99 -7.33
C ASP A 222 -20.67 -1.78 -6.97
N ILE A 223 -20.70 -3.09 -7.20
CA ILE A 223 -19.48 -3.92 -7.13
C ILE A 223 -18.61 -3.59 -8.35
N PRO A 224 -17.29 -3.36 -8.19
CA PRO A 224 -16.41 -3.07 -9.31
C PRO A 224 -16.30 -4.28 -10.25
N GLU A 225 -16.32 -4.01 -11.54
CA GLU A 225 -15.97 -4.97 -12.58
C GLU A 225 -14.48 -4.86 -12.86
N VAL A 226 -13.82 -5.99 -13.13
CA VAL A 226 -12.36 -6.08 -13.28
C VAL A 226 -12.05 -6.69 -14.63
N GLU A 227 -11.05 -6.13 -15.32
CA GLU A 227 -10.53 -6.67 -16.56
C GLU A 227 -9.08 -7.12 -16.36
N GLY A 228 -8.73 -8.27 -16.91
CA GLY A 228 -7.38 -8.80 -16.94
C GLY A 228 -7.07 -9.48 -18.26
N ASP A 229 -5.81 -9.89 -18.41
CA ASP A 229 -5.32 -10.43 -19.67
C ASP A 229 -5.91 -11.81 -19.96
N ASN A 230 -6.09 -12.63 -18.93
CA ASN A 230 -6.64 -13.98 -19.01
C ASN A 230 -8.03 -14.14 -18.39
N PHE A 231 -8.61 -13.08 -17.81
CA PHE A 231 -9.89 -13.15 -17.10
C PHE A 231 -10.65 -11.83 -17.11
N CYS A 232 -11.91 -11.88 -16.71
CA CYS A 232 -12.65 -10.70 -16.29
C CYS A 232 -13.64 -11.03 -15.16
N ILE A 233 -13.99 -10.05 -14.32
CA ILE A 233 -15.03 -10.16 -13.30
C ILE A 233 -16.19 -9.27 -13.70
N ARG A 234 -17.39 -9.85 -13.82
CA ARG A 234 -18.61 -9.15 -14.22
C ARG A 234 -19.75 -9.41 -13.26
N ARG A 235 -20.68 -8.45 -13.21
CA ARG A 235 -21.94 -8.61 -12.50
C ARG A 235 -22.94 -9.39 -13.33
N LYS A 236 -23.66 -10.31 -12.69
CA LYS A 236 -24.79 -11.05 -13.24
C LYS A 236 -26.07 -10.66 -12.48
N GLY A 237 -26.36 -9.35 -12.43
CA GLY A 237 -27.48 -8.79 -11.66
C GLY A 237 -27.01 -7.83 -10.57
N LYS A 238 -27.81 -7.65 -9.52
CA LYS A 238 -27.60 -6.59 -8.51
C LYS A 238 -26.49 -6.92 -7.50
N ASP A 239 -26.35 -8.19 -7.12
CA ASP A 239 -25.40 -8.63 -6.10
C ASP A 239 -24.74 -9.99 -6.46
N ASP A 240 -24.88 -10.46 -7.71
CA ASP A 240 -24.23 -11.69 -8.21
C ASP A 240 -23.04 -11.32 -9.09
N ILE A 241 -21.91 -12.01 -8.90
CA ILE A 241 -20.67 -11.78 -9.63
C ILE A 241 -20.10 -13.10 -10.14
N LYS A 242 -19.51 -13.06 -11.33
CA LYS A 242 -18.79 -14.18 -11.91
C LYS A 242 -17.42 -13.75 -12.39
N MET A 243 -16.46 -14.65 -12.23
CA MET A 243 -15.15 -14.58 -12.86
C MET A 243 -15.16 -15.43 -14.13
N TYR A 244 -15.03 -14.75 -15.27
CA TYR A 244 -14.93 -15.38 -16.57
C TYR A 244 -13.46 -15.60 -16.93
N LEU A 245 -13.09 -16.82 -17.31
CA LEU A 245 -11.73 -17.20 -17.70
C LEU A 245 -11.66 -17.43 -19.21
N LYS A 246 -10.62 -16.91 -19.87
CA LYS A 246 -10.41 -17.10 -21.32
C LYS A 246 -9.89 -18.52 -21.57
N GLU A 247 -10.67 -19.32 -22.29
CA GLU A 247 -10.39 -20.75 -22.54
C GLU A 247 -8.97 -20.98 -23.10
N GLU A 248 -8.52 -20.11 -24.00
CA GLU A 248 -7.25 -20.21 -24.73
C GLU A 248 -6.03 -19.96 -23.83
N MET A 249 -6.24 -19.41 -22.63
CA MET A 249 -5.19 -19.07 -21.66
C MET A 249 -5.15 -20.06 -20.48
N LEU A 250 -5.93 -21.14 -20.55
CA LEU A 250 -6.00 -22.17 -19.51
C LEU A 250 -5.03 -23.34 -19.77
N PRO A 251 -4.61 -24.07 -18.72
CA PRO A 251 -3.83 -25.30 -18.88
C PRO A 251 -4.56 -26.31 -19.77
N SER A 252 -3.86 -27.02 -20.66
CA SER A 252 -4.48 -28.01 -21.56
C SER A 252 -5.25 -29.13 -20.84
N THR A 253 -4.93 -29.38 -19.57
CA THR A 253 -5.57 -30.37 -18.70
C THR A 253 -6.86 -29.88 -18.03
N TYR A 254 -7.27 -28.62 -18.19
CA TYR A 254 -8.39 -28.04 -17.42
C TYR A 254 -9.72 -28.80 -17.61
N LYS A 255 -9.91 -29.48 -18.76
CA LYS A 255 -11.12 -30.28 -19.05
C LYS A 255 -11.17 -31.60 -18.28
N THR A 256 -10.02 -32.16 -17.91
CA THR A 256 -9.91 -33.41 -17.16
C THR A 256 -9.57 -33.19 -15.70
N ASN A 257 -8.96 -32.06 -15.36
CA ASN A 257 -8.71 -31.61 -14.00
C ASN A 257 -9.36 -30.23 -13.78
N PRO A 258 -10.54 -30.17 -13.12
CA PRO A 258 -11.28 -28.91 -12.93
C PRO A 258 -10.65 -28.00 -11.88
N VAL A 259 -9.63 -28.48 -11.14
CA VAL A 259 -8.92 -27.70 -10.12
C VAL A 259 -7.49 -27.45 -10.55
N PHE A 260 -7.09 -26.19 -10.67
CA PHE A 260 -5.75 -25.81 -11.11
C PHE A 260 -5.37 -24.41 -10.63
N ASP A 261 -4.06 -24.16 -10.52
CA ASP A 261 -3.56 -22.83 -10.18
C ASP A 261 -3.45 -21.95 -11.42
N LEU A 262 -3.86 -20.68 -11.28
CA LEU A 262 -3.83 -19.68 -12.34
C LEU A 262 -3.35 -18.35 -11.77
N ARG A 263 -2.40 -17.72 -12.48
CA ARG A 263 -2.03 -16.33 -12.25
C ARG A 263 -2.99 -15.41 -12.98
N LEU A 264 -3.74 -14.60 -12.25
CA LEU A 264 -4.65 -13.61 -12.80
C LEU A 264 -3.90 -12.28 -12.94
N GLU A 265 -3.69 -11.82 -14.17
CA GLU A 265 -2.99 -10.56 -14.46
C GLU A 265 -4.01 -9.48 -14.75
N THR A 266 -4.02 -8.42 -13.94
CA THR A 266 -5.00 -7.33 -14.11
C THR A 266 -4.54 -6.34 -15.18
N SER A 267 -5.48 -5.66 -15.83
CA SER A 267 -5.17 -4.67 -16.87
C SER A 267 -4.77 -3.29 -16.33
N LYS A 268 -4.89 -3.06 -15.01
CA LYS A 268 -4.55 -1.78 -14.40
C LYS A 268 -3.05 -1.71 -14.14
N LEU A 269 -2.47 -0.54 -14.39
CA LEU A 269 -1.07 -0.29 -14.08
C LEU A 269 -0.93 0.39 -12.73
N MET A 270 0.12 0.02 -12.02
CA MET A 270 0.54 0.66 -10.78
C MET A 270 2.05 0.57 -10.60
N THR A 271 2.59 1.29 -9.64
CA THR A 271 3.97 1.14 -9.17
C THR A 271 3.97 0.63 -7.74
N ASN A 272 4.88 -0.28 -7.41
CA ASN A 272 5.03 -0.73 -6.02
C ASN A 272 5.42 0.44 -5.09
N HIS A 273 6.12 1.43 -5.63
CA HIS A 273 6.49 2.65 -4.92
C HIS A 273 5.27 3.45 -4.44
N ASN A 274 4.32 3.73 -5.33
CA ASN A 274 3.11 4.47 -4.96
C ASN A 274 2.17 3.63 -4.09
N PHE A 275 2.10 2.32 -4.31
CA PHE A 275 1.42 1.42 -3.38
C PHE A 275 1.97 1.57 -1.97
N TYR A 276 3.30 1.60 -1.82
CA TYR A 276 3.90 1.80 -0.51
C TYR A 276 3.64 3.21 0.05
N LYS A 277 3.69 4.25 -0.78
CA LYS A 277 3.26 5.61 -0.37
C LYS A 277 1.82 5.64 0.12
N ALA A 278 0.91 4.89 -0.49
CA ALA A 278 -0.49 4.82 -0.06
C ALA A 278 -0.63 4.16 1.31
N LEU A 279 0.13 3.10 1.59
CA LEU A 279 0.21 2.51 2.93
C LEU A 279 0.70 3.52 3.97
N VAL A 280 1.80 4.23 3.67
CA VAL A 280 2.37 5.24 4.56
C VAL A 280 1.42 6.45 4.73
N LYS A 281 0.68 6.84 3.69
CA LYS A 281 -0.37 7.88 3.74
C LYS A 281 -1.45 7.53 4.75
N ILE A 282 -1.97 6.29 4.72
CA ILE A 282 -2.93 5.79 5.71
C ILE A 282 -2.39 5.96 7.13
N THR A 283 -1.10 5.68 7.34
CA THR A 283 -0.47 5.85 8.65
C THR A 283 -0.41 7.31 9.08
N ILE A 284 0.00 8.22 8.18
CA ILE A 284 0.08 9.65 8.48
C ILE A 284 -1.29 10.23 8.83
N ASP A 285 -2.36 9.75 8.21
CA ASP A 285 -3.73 10.16 8.54
C ASP A 285 -4.17 9.72 9.95
N LEU A 286 -3.67 8.60 10.44
CA LEU A 286 -4.12 7.97 11.69
C LEU A 286 -3.16 8.15 12.87
N ILE A 287 -1.90 8.48 12.61
CA ILE A 287 -0.91 8.64 13.67
C ILE A 287 -1.22 9.88 14.52
N PRO A 288 -1.04 9.86 15.85
CA PRO A 288 -1.26 11.05 16.67
C PRO A 288 -0.39 12.23 16.22
N SER A 289 -0.96 13.44 16.28
CA SER A 289 -0.33 14.66 15.73
C SER A 289 1.02 14.99 16.40
N GLU A 290 1.26 14.49 17.62
CA GLU A 290 2.53 14.62 18.34
C GLU A 290 3.73 13.99 17.59
N TYR A 291 3.49 13.02 16.70
CA TYR A 291 4.55 12.35 15.94
C TYR A 291 4.80 12.94 14.56
N LEU A 292 3.91 13.78 14.03
CA LEU A 292 4.07 14.39 12.70
C LEU A 292 5.37 15.19 12.53
N PRO A 293 5.92 15.89 13.55
CA PRO A 293 7.22 16.56 13.42
C PRO A 293 8.37 15.63 13.00
N HIS A 294 8.27 14.34 13.35
CA HIS A 294 9.27 13.31 13.06
C HIS A 294 9.13 12.69 11.66
N LEU A 295 8.04 13.02 10.95
CA LEU A 295 7.68 12.45 9.64
C LEU A 295 7.86 13.45 8.48
N ARG A 296 8.60 14.55 8.70
CA ARG A 296 8.74 15.62 7.68
C ARG A 296 9.33 15.10 6.37
N ASN A 297 10.34 14.25 6.45
CA ASN A 297 10.98 13.67 5.27
C ASN A 297 10.08 12.63 4.61
N THR A 298 9.42 11.78 5.39
CA THR A 298 8.37 10.86 4.90
C THR A 298 7.29 11.62 4.12
N ILE A 299 6.79 12.72 4.67
CA ILE A 299 5.78 13.58 4.04
C ILE A 299 6.33 14.25 2.78
N ALA A 300 7.58 14.71 2.80
CA ALA A 300 8.24 15.26 1.62
C ALA A 300 8.35 14.22 0.49
N TRP A 301 8.66 12.97 0.83
CA TRP A 301 8.75 11.86 -0.12
C TRP A 301 7.40 11.48 -0.72
N ILE A 302 6.35 11.37 0.11
CA ILE A 302 4.98 11.17 -0.38
C ILE A 302 4.58 12.29 -1.34
N ASN A 303 4.98 13.53 -1.04
CA ASN A 303 4.73 14.69 -1.88
C ASN A 303 5.60 14.78 -3.13
N GLY A 304 6.52 13.84 -3.36
CA GLY A 304 7.45 13.85 -4.49
C GLY A 304 8.52 14.95 -4.41
N LYS A 305 8.70 15.57 -3.23
CA LYS A 305 9.75 16.56 -2.97
C LYS A 305 11.07 15.92 -2.56
N LEU A 306 11.02 14.67 -2.10
CA LEU A 306 12.16 13.85 -1.73
C LEU A 306 12.11 12.55 -2.56
N GLY A 307 13.25 12.17 -3.14
CA GLY A 307 13.41 10.88 -3.81
C GLY A 307 13.91 9.83 -2.83
N LEU A 308 13.31 8.64 -2.85
CA LEU A 308 13.83 7.47 -2.15
C LEU A 308 14.05 6.38 -3.18
N PRO A 309 15.31 6.13 -3.62
CA PRO A 309 15.59 5.12 -4.64
C PRO A 309 15.39 3.70 -4.12
N LYS A 310 15.40 3.52 -2.80
CA LYS A 310 15.15 2.26 -2.11
C LYS A 310 14.21 2.49 -0.94
N THR A 311 13.28 1.56 -0.75
CA THR A 311 12.39 1.51 0.39
C THR A 311 12.41 0.10 0.99
N PRO A 312 12.16 -0.05 2.30
CA PRO A 312 12.05 -1.35 2.92
C PRO A 312 10.84 -2.12 2.36
N SER A 313 10.96 -3.44 2.22
CA SER A 313 9.85 -4.26 1.75
C SER A 313 8.65 -4.14 2.67
N CYS A 314 7.45 -4.20 2.08
CA CYS A 314 6.23 -4.47 2.82
C CYS A 314 6.11 -5.98 3.00
N LEU A 315 5.69 -6.43 4.17
CA LEU A 315 5.29 -7.82 4.41
C LEU A 315 3.79 -7.94 4.19
N PHE A 316 3.31 -9.04 3.60
CA PHE A 316 1.89 -9.32 3.52
C PHE A 316 1.55 -10.77 3.86
N MET A 317 0.32 -10.99 4.30
CA MET A 317 -0.22 -12.32 4.59
C MET A 317 -1.70 -12.37 4.21
N VAL A 318 -2.09 -13.46 3.54
CA VAL A 318 -3.49 -13.74 3.20
C VAL A 318 -4.08 -14.68 4.25
N PHE A 319 -5.33 -14.44 4.61
CA PHE A 319 -6.03 -15.16 5.67
C PHE A 319 -7.31 -15.81 5.14
N PRO A 320 -7.75 -16.91 5.75
CA PRO A 320 -8.95 -17.63 5.32
C PRO A 320 -10.27 -16.94 5.70
N TYR A 321 -10.22 -15.68 6.11
CA TYR A 321 -11.37 -14.91 6.57
C TYR A 321 -11.26 -13.44 6.16
N VAL A 322 -12.41 -12.82 5.91
CA VAL A 322 -12.51 -11.45 5.39
C VAL A 322 -12.86 -10.49 6.52
N ALA A 323 -12.03 -9.48 6.72
CA ALA A 323 -12.33 -8.36 7.59
C ALA A 323 -13.48 -7.53 6.98
N PRO A 324 -14.59 -7.29 7.72
CA PRO A 324 -15.73 -6.55 7.19
C PRO A 324 -15.44 -5.06 6.98
N HIS A 325 -14.45 -4.53 7.71
CA HIS A 325 -13.93 -3.18 7.57
C HIS A 325 -12.42 -3.19 7.77
N PRO A 326 -11.69 -2.27 7.15
CA PRO A 326 -10.26 -2.15 7.36
C PRO A 326 -9.96 -1.68 8.79
N TYR A 327 -8.88 -2.19 9.37
CA TYR A 327 -8.37 -1.75 10.67
C TYR A 327 -6.85 -1.66 10.64
N VAL A 328 -6.30 -0.80 11.50
CA VAL A 328 -4.89 -0.42 11.52
C VAL A 328 -4.37 -0.44 12.95
N ASP A 329 -3.23 -1.10 13.14
CA ASP A 329 -2.44 -1.05 14.38
C ASP A 329 -1.12 -0.34 14.12
N ILE A 330 -0.87 0.76 14.83
CA ILE A 330 0.35 1.56 14.75
C ILE A 330 1.15 1.34 16.03
N TYR A 331 2.38 0.83 15.87
CA TYR A 331 3.34 0.57 16.94
C TYR A 331 4.39 1.66 16.93
N VAL A 332 4.33 2.57 17.90
CA VAL A 332 5.34 3.62 18.09
C VAL A 332 6.36 3.17 19.12
N ASN A 333 7.62 3.07 18.73
CA ASN A 333 8.70 2.61 19.60
C ASN A 333 8.92 3.59 20.76
N LYS A 334 8.84 3.09 22.00
CA LYS A 334 9.01 3.91 23.21
C LYS A 334 10.47 4.36 23.41
N LYS A 335 11.43 3.70 22.77
CA LYS A 335 12.87 3.95 22.90
C LYS A 335 13.54 4.03 21.52
N PRO A 336 13.48 5.20 20.84
CA PRO A 336 14.20 5.44 19.58
C PRO A 336 15.68 5.05 19.65
N GLY A 337 16.21 4.50 18.55
CA GLY A 337 17.63 4.16 18.43
C GLY A 337 18.06 2.84 19.09
N ASN A 338 17.13 2.03 19.60
CA ASN A 338 17.40 0.70 20.16
C ASN A 338 17.57 -0.41 19.11
N GLY A 339 17.82 -0.06 17.84
CA GLY A 339 17.93 -1.01 16.74
C GLY A 339 16.60 -1.47 16.14
N HIS A 340 15.49 -0.81 16.49
CA HIS A 340 14.18 -1.05 15.87
C HIS A 340 13.59 0.24 15.27
N PRO A 341 12.83 0.14 14.17
CA PRO A 341 12.08 1.24 13.56
C PRO A 341 11.24 2.00 14.58
N PHE A 342 11.10 3.31 14.36
CA PHE A 342 10.31 4.15 15.23
C PHE A 342 8.82 3.87 15.08
N ILE A 343 8.35 3.61 13.86
CA ILE A 343 6.94 3.30 13.58
C ILE A 343 6.83 2.06 12.71
N THR A 344 6.10 1.08 13.23
CA THR A 344 5.70 -0.14 12.51
C THR A 344 4.19 -0.20 12.48
N VAL A 345 3.61 -0.69 11.38
CA VAL A 345 2.18 -0.65 11.14
C VAL A 345 1.70 -1.99 10.60
N ILE A 346 0.55 -2.44 11.09
CA ILE A 346 -0.20 -3.55 10.51
C ILE A 346 -1.55 -3.01 10.03
N LEU A 347 -1.78 -3.09 8.72
CA LEU A 347 -3.04 -2.72 8.08
C LEU A 347 -3.76 -4.00 7.64
N ARG A 348 -4.99 -4.21 8.11
CA ARG A 348 -5.86 -5.29 7.66
C ARG A 348 -6.91 -4.76 6.71
N ILE A 349 -7.06 -5.36 5.53
CA ILE A 349 -8.10 -5.03 4.55
C ILE A 349 -8.59 -6.33 3.93
N LEU A 350 -9.90 -6.59 4.00
CA LEU A 350 -10.49 -7.83 3.48
C LEU A 350 -9.78 -9.07 4.04
N ASP A 351 -9.30 -9.97 3.19
CA ASP A 351 -8.61 -11.20 3.53
C ASP A 351 -7.09 -11.02 3.74
N ILE A 352 -6.53 -9.82 3.56
CA ILE A 352 -5.08 -9.58 3.58
C ILE A 352 -4.67 -8.63 4.70
N ALA A 353 -3.47 -8.85 5.24
CA ALA A 353 -2.77 -7.89 6.09
C ALA A 353 -1.48 -7.44 5.44
N TYR A 354 -1.13 -6.18 5.65
CA TYR A 354 0.15 -5.57 5.28
C TYR A 354 0.86 -5.13 6.56
N MET A 355 2.07 -5.64 6.78
CA MET A 355 2.95 -5.21 7.87
C MET A 355 4.13 -4.45 7.26
N TYR A 356 4.33 -3.20 7.69
CA TYR A 356 5.33 -2.31 7.10
C TYR A 356 5.84 -1.29 8.13
N ILE A 357 6.99 -0.70 7.84
CA ILE A 357 7.53 0.41 8.64
C ILE A 357 7.29 1.74 7.93
N ILE A 358 7.51 2.85 8.63
CA ILE A 358 7.50 4.19 8.03
C ILE A 358 8.94 4.59 7.66
N PRO A 359 9.24 4.89 6.39
CA PRO A 359 10.58 5.28 5.99
C PRO A 359 10.84 6.74 6.36
N GLU A 360 12.11 7.12 6.43
CA GLU A 360 12.53 8.52 6.63
C GLU A 360 11.99 9.20 7.91
N VAL A 361 11.84 8.42 8.98
CA VAL A 361 11.64 8.99 10.31
C VAL A 361 12.97 9.52 10.83
N ASP A 362 12.98 10.75 11.36
CA ASP A 362 14.20 11.39 11.89
C ASP A 362 14.88 10.56 13.00
N PHE A 363 14.09 9.94 13.88
CA PHE A 363 14.55 9.09 14.97
C PHE A 363 15.30 7.84 14.51
N ASP A 364 14.98 7.34 13.32
CA ASP A 364 15.58 6.14 12.77
C ASP A 364 16.94 6.41 12.13
N LYS A 365 17.29 7.69 11.91
CA LYS A 365 18.60 8.11 11.35
C LYS A 365 18.96 7.37 10.05
N GLY A 366 17.92 7.01 9.28
CA GLY A 366 18.00 6.26 8.03
C GLY A 366 18.42 4.78 8.16
N LEU A 367 18.41 4.18 9.35
CA LEU A 367 18.88 2.81 9.54
C LEU A 367 18.05 1.75 8.79
N PHE A 368 16.77 2.00 8.53
CA PHE A 368 15.81 0.98 8.08
C PHE A 368 15.40 1.11 6.61
N VAL A 369 16.38 1.25 5.72
CA VAL A 369 16.17 1.37 4.25
C VAL A 369 16.29 0.04 3.50
N SER A 370 16.74 -1.04 4.16
CA SER A 370 16.87 -2.37 3.55
C SER A 370 16.35 -3.47 4.48
N ASP A 371 15.89 -4.57 3.89
CA ASP A 371 15.35 -5.71 4.63
C ASP A 371 16.36 -6.35 5.60
N GLU A 372 17.66 -6.29 5.29
CA GLU A 372 18.75 -6.81 6.13
C GLU A 372 18.79 -6.13 7.49
N THR A 373 18.51 -4.82 7.53
CA THR A 373 18.49 -4.03 8.77
C THR A 373 17.25 -4.28 9.62
N LEU A 374 16.24 -4.96 9.06
CA LEU A 374 14.96 -5.22 9.70
C LEU A 374 14.80 -6.64 10.25
N ILE A 375 15.77 -7.53 10.06
CA ILE A 375 15.67 -8.95 10.45
C ILE A 375 15.28 -9.10 11.93
N ASN A 376 16.03 -8.47 12.83
CA ASN A 376 15.76 -8.55 14.28
C ASN A 376 14.44 -7.90 14.66
N HIS A 377 14.03 -6.86 13.94
CA HIS A 377 12.75 -6.21 14.15
C HIS A 377 11.59 -7.16 13.80
N TRP A 378 11.65 -7.79 12.62
CA TRP A 378 10.59 -8.70 12.19
C TRP A 378 10.52 -9.97 13.04
N LEU A 379 11.64 -10.48 13.55
CA LEU A 379 11.64 -11.61 14.49
C LEU A 379 10.79 -11.34 15.75
N ASP A 380 10.73 -10.10 16.24
CA ASP A 380 9.86 -9.77 17.37
C ASP A 380 8.38 -9.77 17.01
N PHE A 381 8.03 -9.29 15.80
CA PHE A 381 6.65 -9.32 15.31
C PHE A 381 6.19 -10.74 14.97
N TYR A 382 7.08 -11.57 14.41
CA TYR A 382 6.76 -12.96 14.06
C TYR A 382 6.45 -13.83 15.29
N LYS A 383 7.02 -13.53 16.46
CA LYS A 383 6.65 -14.21 17.71
C LYS A 383 5.16 -14.05 18.02
N VAL A 384 4.55 -12.92 17.64
CA VAL A 384 3.14 -12.60 17.93
C VAL A 384 2.24 -12.98 16.76
N TYR A 385 2.66 -12.67 15.54
CA TYR A 385 1.83 -12.75 14.34
C TYR A 385 2.15 -13.94 13.42
N GLY A 386 3.08 -14.82 13.81
CA GLY A 386 3.59 -15.90 12.97
C GLY A 386 4.62 -15.42 11.94
N ASP A 387 5.31 -16.35 11.30
CA ASP A 387 6.40 -16.12 10.34
C ASP A 387 6.00 -16.40 8.88
N GLU A 388 4.72 -16.69 8.60
CA GLU A 388 4.17 -17.00 7.27
C GLU A 388 4.06 -15.75 6.35
N TRP A 389 4.73 -14.64 6.68
CA TRP A 389 4.65 -13.37 5.96
C TRP A 389 5.50 -13.36 4.68
N ILE A 390 4.91 -12.91 3.57
CA ILE A 390 5.57 -12.82 2.27
C ILE A 390 6.10 -11.40 2.06
N LYS A 391 7.32 -11.28 1.56
CA LYS A 391 7.93 -9.99 1.23
C LYS A 391 7.44 -9.48 -0.12
N GLN A 392 7.08 -8.20 -0.18
CA GLN A 392 6.80 -7.46 -1.39
C GLN A 392 7.77 -6.29 -1.52
N ASP A 393 8.54 -6.28 -2.61
CA ASP A 393 9.42 -5.15 -2.93
C ASP A 393 8.60 -3.91 -3.23
N THR A 394 8.89 -2.84 -2.50
CA THR A 394 8.21 -1.54 -2.56
C THR A 394 9.04 -0.48 -3.29
N SER A 395 10.29 -0.78 -3.66
CA SER A 395 11.21 0.20 -4.24
C SER A 395 10.96 0.45 -5.73
N CYS A 396 10.22 -0.45 -6.39
CA CYS A 396 10.04 -0.41 -7.83
C CYS A 396 9.10 0.73 -8.26
N ILE A 397 9.66 1.67 -9.04
CA ILE A 397 8.95 2.80 -9.66
C ILE A 397 8.39 2.49 -11.05
N ASN A 398 8.74 1.33 -11.61
CA ASN A 398 8.25 0.94 -12.94
C ASN A 398 6.78 0.53 -12.84
N TYR A 399 6.01 0.89 -13.87
CA TYR A 399 4.64 0.44 -13.96
C TYR A 399 4.60 -1.07 -14.21
N SER A 400 3.75 -1.74 -13.47
CA SER A 400 3.43 -3.15 -13.67
C SER A 400 1.95 -3.39 -13.42
N SER A 401 1.46 -4.47 -14.02
CA SER A 401 0.15 -5.00 -13.72
C SER A 401 0.20 -5.79 -12.41
N PRO A 402 -0.68 -5.50 -11.43
CA PRO A 402 -0.91 -6.38 -10.31
C PRO A 402 -1.34 -7.75 -10.81
N PHE A 403 -0.86 -8.79 -10.14
CA PHE A 403 -1.31 -10.15 -10.35
C PHE A 403 -1.69 -10.80 -9.04
N ILE A 404 -2.54 -11.81 -9.12
CA ILE A 404 -2.90 -12.67 -7.99
C ILE A 404 -2.87 -14.13 -8.45
N ASP A 405 -2.17 -14.96 -7.67
CA ASP A 405 -2.21 -16.40 -7.86
C ASP A 405 -3.44 -16.96 -7.13
N VAL A 406 -4.27 -17.70 -7.85
CA VAL A 406 -5.49 -18.30 -7.33
C VAL A 406 -5.57 -19.77 -7.71
N THR A 407 -6.12 -20.59 -6.83
CA THR A 407 -6.57 -21.93 -7.19
C THR A 407 -7.99 -21.83 -7.72
N VAL A 408 -8.16 -22.10 -9.01
CA VAL A 408 -9.46 -22.18 -9.68
C VAL A 408 -10.05 -23.55 -9.43
N ASP A 409 -11.33 -23.59 -9.07
CA ASP A 409 -12.14 -24.80 -9.04
C ASP A 409 -13.36 -24.59 -9.94
N LEU A 410 -13.37 -25.19 -11.12
CA LEU A 410 -14.45 -25.05 -12.10
C LEU A 410 -15.77 -25.70 -11.64
N GLN A 411 -15.80 -26.40 -10.50
CA GLN A 411 -17.03 -26.86 -9.86
C GLN A 411 -17.72 -25.74 -9.07
N ASN A 412 -16.99 -24.66 -8.76
CA ASN A 412 -17.54 -23.49 -8.10
C ASN A 412 -18.21 -22.55 -9.12
N ASP A 413 -19.50 -22.26 -8.92
CA ASP A 413 -20.32 -21.41 -9.79
C ASP A 413 -19.77 -20.00 -10.01
N PHE A 414 -18.85 -19.54 -9.14
CA PHE A 414 -18.14 -18.29 -9.30
C PHE A 414 -17.30 -18.23 -10.59
N PHE A 415 -16.75 -19.36 -11.03
CA PHE A 415 -15.91 -19.43 -12.23
C PHE A 415 -16.72 -19.83 -13.46
N GLU A 416 -16.40 -19.26 -14.62
CA GLU A 416 -17.01 -19.63 -15.89
C GLU A 416 -16.00 -19.53 -17.03
N VAL A 417 -15.78 -20.62 -17.77
CA VAL A 417 -14.86 -20.61 -18.92
C VAL A 417 -15.61 -20.17 -20.18
N ARG A 418 -15.04 -19.22 -20.92
CA ARG A 418 -15.56 -18.74 -22.20
C ARG A 418 -14.40 -18.55 -23.20
N PRO A 419 -14.62 -18.75 -24.51
CA PRO A 419 -13.62 -18.39 -25.50
C PRO A 419 -13.37 -16.87 -25.46
N SER A 420 -12.13 -16.46 -25.71
CA SER A 420 -11.68 -15.07 -25.72
C SER A 420 -12.52 -14.14 -26.62
N SER A 421 -13.15 -14.69 -27.66
CA SER A 421 -14.05 -14.00 -28.58
C SER A 421 -15.43 -13.67 -27.99
N ASN A 422 -15.75 -14.16 -26.79
CA ASN A 422 -17.03 -13.94 -26.14
C ASN A 422 -17.21 -12.46 -25.73
N MET A 423 -18.41 -11.92 -25.95
CA MET A 423 -18.75 -10.53 -25.62
C MET A 423 -18.59 -10.15 -24.14
N VAL A 424 -18.52 -11.11 -23.23
CA VAL A 424 -18.24 -10.83 -21.81
C VAL A 424 -16.88 -10.17 -21.59
N PHE A 425 -15.91 -10.46 -22.47
CA PHE A 425 -14.59 -9.82 -22.50
C PHE A 425 -14.59 -8.49 -23.26
N ASN A 426 -15.68 -8.13 -23.95
CA ASN A 426 -15.83 -6.85 -24.63
C ASN A 426 -16.32 -5.78 -23.64
N TYR A 427 -15.46 -5.39 -22.72
CA TYR A 427 -15.72 -4.23 -21.87
C TYR A 427 -15.32 -2.95 -22.59
N PRO A 428 -16.15 -1.89 -22.62
CA PRO A 428 -15.66 -0.57 -22.97
C PRO A 428 -14.66 -0.19 -21.90
N THR A 429 -13.37 -0.31 -22.21
CA THR A 429 -12.25 0.05 -21.33
C THR A 429 -12.59 1.39 -20.69
N SER A 430 -12.88 1.37 -19.38
CA SER A 430 -13.16 2.57 -18.62
C SER A 430 -11.95 3.47 -18.79
N THR A 431 -12.11 4.56 -19.54
CA THR A 431 -11.44 5.89 -19.57
C THR A 431 -10.07 6.15 -18.92
N TYR A 432 -9.48 5.24 -18.14
CA TYR A 432 -8.06 4.93 -18.24
C TYR A 432 -7.78 4.10 -19.50
N LYS A 433 -8.17 4.66 -20.67
CA LYS A 433 -7.11 4.81 -21.65
C LYS A 433 -6.05 5.57 -20.86
N ILE A 434 -4.87 4.99 -20.69
CA ILE A 434 -3.72 5.86 -20.94
C ILE A 434 -4.18 6.49 -22.27
N GLU A 435 -4.43 7.79 -22.28
CA GLU A 435 -3.74 8.49 -23.33
C GLU A 435 -2.31 7.93 -23.20
N LYS A 436 -2.02 6.81 -23.90
CA LYS A 436 -1.00 6.90 -24.92
C LYS A 436 -1.44 8.19 -25.54
N MET A 437 -0.86 9.28 -25.04
CA MET A 437 -0.84 10.49 -25.79
C MET A 437 -0.39 9.86 -27.08
N GLU A 438 -1.23 9.88 -28.08
CA GLU A 438 -0.70 10.01 -29.41
C GLU A 438 -0.02 11.41 -29.36
N MET A 439 1.03 11.57 -28.53
CA MET A 439 2.33 11.97 -29.01
C MET A 439 2.38 11.21 -30.31
N ASN A 440 2.27 11.95 -31.39
CA ASN A 440 2.65 11.45 -32.68
C ASN A 440 4.13 11.06 -32.52
N GLU A 441 4.38 9.92 -31.86
CA GLU A 441 5.70 9.44 -31.47
C GLU A 441 6.42 9.34 -32.79
N VAL A 442 7.47 10.15 -32.88
CA VAL A 442 8.36 10.01 -34.01
C VAL A 442 9.07 8.71 -33.75
N ASP A 443 8.79 7.73 -34.60
CA ASP A 443 9.58 6.52 -34.65
C ASP A 443 11.00 6.93 -35.01
N PHE A 444 11.87 6.90 -34.01
CA PHE A 444 13.28 7.21 -34.17
C PHE A 444 14.01 5.90 -34.45
N PRO A 445 15.01 5.89 -35.34
CA PRO A 445 15.83 4.70 -35.54
C PRO A 445 16.53 4.33 -34.23
N SER A 446 16.87 3.05 -34.09
CA SER A 446 17.68 2.59 -32.95
C SER A 446 19.07 3.23 -32.99
N ILE A 447 19.57 3.61 -31.82
CA ILE A 447 20.88 4.24 -31.65
C ILE A 447 21.79 3.35 -30.81
N GLY A 448 23.01 3.11 -31.28
CA GLY A 448 24.02 2.35 -30.57
C GLY A 448 24.91 3.23 -29.71
N SER A 449 25.58 2.62 -28.73
CA SER A 449 26.57 3.31 -27.87
C SER A 449 27.76 3.90 -28.65
N ASN A 450 28.04 3.39 -29.85
CA ASN A 450 29.10 3.86 -30.77
C ASN A 450 28.68 5.09 -31.59
N ASP A 451 27.39 5.41 -31.65
CA ASP A 451 26.88 6.56 -32.40
C ASP A 451 27.00 7.88 -31.63
N ILE A 452 27.41 7.81 -30.36
CA ILE A 452 27.56 8.95 -29.46
C ILE A 452 28.96 8.98 -28.88
N ASN A 453 29.70 10.04 -29.22
CA ASN A 453 31.07 10.26 -28.79
C ASN A 453 31.18 11.46 -27.85
N VAL A 454 31.84 11.27 -26.71
CA VAL A 454 32.19 12.36 -25.80
C VAL A 454 33.38 13.12 -26.41
N VAL A 455 33.17 14.38 -26.77
CA VAL A 455 34.21 15.23 -27.38
C VAL A 455 34.96 16.02 -26.33
N LYS A 456 34.22 16.55 -25.34
CA LYS A 456 34.82 17.37 -24.30
C LYS A 456 34.02 17.25 -23.02
N VAL A 457 34.69 17.05 -21.90
CA VAL A 457 34.11 17.19 -20.57
C VAL A 457 34.79 18.35 -19.86
N THR A 458 34.00 19.23 -19.26
CA THR A 458 34.48 20.36 -18.46
C THR A 458 33.91 20.23 -17.06
N LEU A 459 34.78 20.10 -16.06
CA LEU A 459 34.37 20.22 -14.67
C LEU A 459 34.19 21.69 -14.34
N ASN A 460 32.94 22.14 -14.23
CA ASN A 460 32.63 23.54 -13.95
C ASN A 460 32.76 23.84 -12.46
N ASN A 461 32.30 22.92 -11.61
CA ASN A 461 32.41 23.06 -10.17
C ASN A 461 32.42 21.70 -9.49
N PHE A 462 33.22 21.59 -8.43
CA PHE A 462 33.14 20.51 -7.47
C PHE A 462 33.48 21.08 -6.10
N ARG A 463 32.61 20.81 -5.11
CA ARG A 463 32.86 21.19 -3.72
C ARG A 463 32.43 20.09 -2.79
N VAL A 464 33.29 19.78 -1.82
CA VAL A 464 32.92 19.08 -0.59
C VAL A 464 32.66 20.15 0.46
N PHE A 465 31.43 20.22 0.94
CA PHE A 465 31.01 21.24 1.90
C PHE A 465 31.25 20.76 3.34
N ARG A 466 31.14 19.45 3.60
CA ARG A 466 31.44 18.84 4.91
C ARG A 466 32.02 17.44 4.78
N GLN A 467 33.06 17.15 5.56
CA GLN A 467 33.53 15.78 5.83
C GLN A 467 32.83 15.25 7.08
N ILE A 468 32.38 14.00 7.04
CA ILE A 468 31.74 13.34 8.19
C ILE A 468 32.73 12.29 8.71
N SER A 469 33.02 12.31 10.01
CA SER A 469 34.02 11.44 10.66
C SER A 469 33.62 9.96 10.71
N ILE A 470 32.38 9.64 10.34
CA ILE A 470 31.77 8.32 10.46
C ILE A 470 31.47 7.84 9.04
N LYS A 471 31.90 6.62 8.69
CA LYS A 471 31.36 5.85 7.55
C LYS A 471 29.87 5.59 7.83
N LEU A 472 29.01 6.56 7.56
CA LEU A 472 27.57 6.38 7.69
C LEU A 472 27.07 5.55 6.49
N PRO A 473 26.16 4.59 6.73
CA PRO A 473 25.51 3.86 5.66
C PRO A 473 24.63 4.82 4.84
N TYR A 474 24.91 4.90 3.54
CA TYR A 474 24.02 5.15 2.38
C TYR A 474 22.85 6.17 2.41
N ASN A 475 22.70 7.04 3.42
CA ASN A 475 21.52 7.91 3.52
C ASN A 475 21.84 9.37 3.16
N TYR A 476 21.96 9.62 1.86
CA TYR A 476 22.06 10.96 1.29
C TYR A 476 20.80 11.28 0.50
N THR A 477 20.32 12.51 0.62
CA THR A 477 19.28 13.02 -0.27
C THR A 477 19.92 13.52 -1.57
N MET A 478 19.39 13.10 -2.71
CA MET A 478 19.96 13.39 -4.03
C MET A 478 19.12 14.44 -4.77
N ARG A 479 19.77 15.43 -5.38
CA ARG A 479 19.15 16.39 -6.29
C ARG A 479 19.89 16.41 -7.62
N LEU A 480 19.25 15.86 -8.65
CA LEU A 480 19.73 15.82 -10.02
C LEU A 480 19.16 16.97 -10.85
N TYR A 481 20.01 17.66 -11.59
CA TYR A 481 19.61 18.58 -12.64
C TYR A 481 20.40 18.27 -13.92
N MET A 482 19.68 18.06 -15.02
CA MET A 482 20.27 17.86 -16.33
C MET A 482 19.57 18.75 -17.35
N LYS A 483 20.36 19.44 -18.17
CA LYS A 483 19.89 20.23 -19.30
C LYS A 483 20.66 19.84 -20.55
N ILE A 484 19.93 19.52 -21.63
CA ILE A 484 20.49 19.16 -22.93
C ILE A 484 20.22 20.30 -23.90
N ALA A 485 21.26 20.89 -24.47
CA ALA A 485 21.19 21.87 -25.53
C ALA A 485 21.66 21.25 -26.85
N ILE A 486 20.87 21.43 -27.92
CA ILE A 486 21.12 20.83 -29.23
C ILE A 486 21.72 21.90 -30.16
N ARG A 487 22.84 21.60 -30.82
CA ARG A 487 23.43 22.45 -31.87
C ARG A 487 23.34 21.76 -33.22
N LYS A 488 22.28 22.09 -33.95
CA LYS A 488 21.90 21.46 -35.23
C LYS A 488 23.02 21.45 -36.26
N GLU A 489 23.70 22.57 -36.47
CA GLU A 489 24.74 22.72 -37.50
C GLU A 489 26.01 21.91 -37.21
N GLN A 490 26.21 21.50 -35.94
CA GLN A 490 27.43 20.85 -35.49
C GLN A 490 27.20 19.37 -35.13
N ASN A 491 25.97 18.85 -35.27
CA ASN A 491 25.56 17.52 -34.76
C ASN A 491 26.03 17.29 -33.31
N THR A 492 25.97 18.33 -32.48
CA THR A 492 26.46 18.26 -31.10
C THR A 492 25.35 18.47 -30.08
N LEU A 493 25.49 17.77 -28.96
CA LEU A 493 24.71 17.99 -27.75
C LEU A 493 25.63 18.57 -26.67
N ILE A 494 25.17 19.61 -26.00
CA ILE A 494 25.82 20.16 -24.81
C ILE A 494 24.95 19.81 -23.62
N VAL A 495 25.48 19.02 -22.70
CA VAL A 495 24.80 18.57 -21.49
C VAL A 495 25.38 19.32 -20.31
N GLU A 496 24.56 20.09 -19.62
CA GLU A 496 24.86 20.64 -18.30
C GLU A 496 24.29 19.69 -17.26
N PHE A 497 25.16 19.12 -16.43
CA PHE A 497 24.79 18.12 -15.43
C PHE A 497 25.24 18.57 -14.06
N GLN A 498 24.30 18.63 -13.12
CA GLN A 498 24.54 18.95 -11.73
C GLN A 498 23.95 17.86 -10.84
N ASP A 499 24.77 17.33 -9.94
CA ASP A 499 24.34 16.44 -8.87
C ASP A 499 24.73 17.07 -7.53
N MET A 500 23.75 17.15 -6.62
CA MET A 500 23.96 17.65 -5.27
C MET A 500 23.50 16.61 -4.26
N GLN A 501 24.38 16.33 -3.31
CA GLN A 501 24.18 15.34 -2.26
C GLN A 501 24.00 16.09 -0.94
N TYR A 502 22.92 15.78 -0.24
CA TYR A 502 22.57 16.34 1.05
C TYR A 502 22.54 15.25 2.10
N ASP A 503 22.58 15.64 3.38
CA ASP A 503 22.32 14.72 4.46
C ASP A 503 20.88 14.17 4.41
N HIS A 504 20.62 13.16 5.24
CA HIS A 504 19.29 12.56 5.40
C HIS A 504 18.19 13.56 5.79
N THR A 505 18.53 14.76 6.30
CA THR A 505 17.55 15.81 6.62
C THR A 505 17.24 16.77 5.46
N ASP A 506 17.96 16.66 4.33
CA ASP A 506 17.89 17.58 3.18
C ASP A 506 18.21 19.05 3.56
N GLN A 507 18.94 19.27 4.65
CA GLN A 507 19.31 20.62 5.14
C GLN A 507 20.78 20.94 4.95
N ILE A 508 21.64 19.92 4.96
CA ILE A 508 23.08 20.09 4.93
C ILE A 508 23.62 19.52 3.62
N GLN A 509 24.05 20.40 2.72
CA GLN A 509 24.76 19.97 1.52
C GLN A 509 26.10 19.35 1.91
N LEU A 510 26.37 18.16 1.40
CA LEU A 510 27.56 17.35 1.69
C LEU A 510 28.62 17.56 0.63
N PHE A 511 28.26 17.29 -0.62
CA PHE A 511 29.07 17.60 -1.78
C PHE A 511 28.19 17.83 -3.01
N GLY A 512 28.78 18.38 -4.06
CA GLY A 512 28.12 18.51 -5.34
C GLY A 512 29.12 18.58 -6.47
N ILE A 513 28.68 18.10 -7.62
CA ILE A 513 29.44 18.13 -8.86
C ILE A 513 28.60 18.81 -9.95
N TYR A 514 29.25 19.68 -10.71
CA TYR A 514 28.68 20.32 -11.89
C TYR A 514 29.65 20.18 -13.05
N ILE A 515 29.20 19.51 -14.11
CA ILE A 515 29.98 19.31 -15.33
C ILE A 515 29.19 19.77 -16.54
N THR A 516 29.92 20.15 -17.57
CA THR A 516 29.38 20.31 -18.93
C THR A 516 30.06 19.31 -19.85
N ILE A 517 29.26 18.55 -20.57
CA ILE A 517 29.75 17.57 -21.55
C ILE A 517 29.30 17.97 -22.94
N ARG A 518 30.20 17.88 -23.91
CA ARG A 518 29.88 17.98 -25.33
C ARG A 518 29.93 16.60 -25.95
N PHE A 519 28.82 16.18 -26.53
CA PHE A 519 28.72 14.97 -27.34
C PHE A 519 28.67 15.34 -28.83
N VAL A 520 29.25 14.50 -29.67
CA VAL A 520 28.96 14.41 -31.12
C VAL A 520 28.13 13.17 -31.34
N VAL A 521 27.03 13.31 -32.07
CA VAL A 521 26.12 12.21 -32.38
C VAL A 521 26.06 12.02 -33.89
N ASN A 522 26.34 10.82 -34.36
CA ASN A 522 26.26 10.47 -35.77
C ASN A 522 24.82 10.65 -36.25
N ASN A 523 24.62 11.43 -37.32
CA ASN A 523 23.29 11.71 -37.86
C ASN A 523 22.28 12.20 -36.80
N LEU A 524 22.69 13.13 -35.92
CA LEU A 524 21.86 13.65 -34.81
C LEU A 524 20.41 14.02 -35.23
N GLN A 525 20.24 14.51 -36.44
CA GLN A 525 18.92 14.89 -36.98
C GLN A 525 17.93 13.73 -37.06
N ASN A 526 18.40 12.49 -37.16
CA ASN A 526 17.55 11.30 -37.20
C ASN A 526 16.90 10.99 -35.85
N TYR A 527 17.40 11.58 -34.75
CA TYR A 527 16.94 11.30 -33.40
C TYR A 527 16.23 12.50 -32.75
N ILE A 528 15.94 13.54 -33.55
CA ILE A 528 15.30 14.78 -33.09
C ILE A 528 14.23 15.19 -34.09
N SER A 529 13.01 15.37 -33.59
CA SER A 529 11.91 16.00 -34.33
C SER A 529 11.73 17.43 -33.85
N TYR A 530 12.19 18.39 -34.66
CA TYR A 530 12.12 19.82 -34.34
C TYR A 530 10.70 20.37 -34.42
N ASP A 531 9.88 19.83 -35.34
CA ASP A 531 8.48 20.17 -35.55
C ASP A 531 7.61 19.75 -34.36
N LYS A 532 7.82 18.53 -33.84
CA LYS A 532 7.08 18.02 -32.66
C LYS A 532 7.79 18.30 -31.34
N LYS A 533 8.99 18.90 -31.38
CA LYS A 533 9.86 19.18 -30.22
C LYS A 533 10.14 17.92 -29.39
N GLN A 534 10.48 16.82 -30.07
CA GLN A 534 10.79 15.52 -29.47
C GLN A 534 12.24 15.11 -29.73
N ILE A 535 12.81 14.32 -28.82
CA ILE A 535 14.12 13.65 -28.95
C ILE A 535 13.94 12.16 -28.65
N SER A 536 14.74 11.30 -29.27
CA SER A 536 14.75 9.86 -29.00
C SER A 536 15.05 9.58 -27.51
N GLY A 537 14.20 8.78 -26.87
CA GLY A 537 14.40 8.30 -25.50
C GLY A 537 15.71 7.52 -25.34
N ASP A 538 16.02 6.66 -26.32
CA ASP A 538 17.28 5.90 -26.37
C ASP A 538 18.51 6.82 -26.43
N LEU A 539 18.45 7.90 -27.22
CA LEU A 539 19.51 8.90 -27.27
C LEU A 539 19.69 9.58 -25.89
N VAL A 540 18.59 9.99 -25.25
CA VAL A 540 18.65 10.62 -23.92
C VAL A 540 19.20 9.66 -22.87
N LYS A 541 18.81 8.39 -22.91
CA LYS A 541 19.30 7.33 -22.01
C LYS A 541 20.81 7.13 -22.15
N LEU A 542 21.29 6.97 -23.38
CA LEU A 542 22.74 6.82 -23.64
C LEU A 542 23.53 8.07 -23.25
N VAL A 543 22.96 9.26 -23.48
CA VAL A 543 23.56 10.53 -23.06
C VAL A 543 23.66 10.62 -21.53
N LEU A 544 22.61 10.23 -20.80
CA LEU A 544 22.61 10.20 -19.33
C LEU A 544 23.64 9.19 -18.81
N GLU A 545 23.65 7.97 -19.34
CA GLU A 545 24.59 6.92 -18.94
C GLU A 545 26.05 7.37 -19.14
N LYS A 546 26.40 7.86 -20.34
CA LYS A 546 27.75 8.39 -20.59
C LYS A 546 28.06 9.60 -19.73
N THR A 547 27.06 10.46 -19.45
CA THR A 547 27.25 11.62 -18.56
C THR A 547 27.62 11.20 -17.15
N LEU A 548 26.92 10.20 -16.59
CA LEU A 548 27.20 9.67 -15.26
C LEU A 548 28.58 9.00 -15.20
N LEU A 549 28.94 8.22 -16.23
CA LEU A 549 30.27 7.61 -16.34
C LEU A 549 31.38 8.67 -16.39
N GLU A 550 31.23 9.73 -17.19
CA GLU A 550 32.20 10.83 -17.23
C GLU A 550 32.24 11.62 -15.91
N ALA A 551 31.09 11.86 -15.28
CA ALA A 551 31.02 12.51 -13.97
C ALA A 551 31.80 11.71 -12.90
N ASP A 552 31.64 10.39 -12.90
CA ASP A 552 32.32 9.49 -11.96
C ASP A 552 33.85 9.52 -12.14
N LYS A 553 34.37 9.70 -13.35
CA LYS A 553 35.82 9.88 -13.56
C LYS A 553 36.40 11.10 -12.83
N PHE A 554 35.62 12.18 -12.69
CA PHE A 554 36.03 13.35 -11.90
C PHE A 554 35.72 13.20 -10.42
N LEU A 555 34.61 12.54 -10.10
CA LEU A 555 34.09 12.42 -8.75
C LEU A 555 34.94 11.45 -7.91
N ILE A 556 35.21 10.25 -8.41
CA ILE A 556 35.86 9.17 -7.66
C ILE A 556 37.22 9.61 -7.10
N PRO A 557 38.17 10.17 -7.89
CA PRO A 557 39.47 10.58 -7.36
C PRO A 557 39.35 11.64 -6.25
N LYS A 558 38.34 12.50 -6.32
CA LYS A 558 38.12 13.58 -5.35
C LYS A 558 37.44 13.08 -4.07
N LEU A 559 36.71 11.98 -4.13
CA LEU A 559 36.05 11.37 -2.98
C LEU A 559 36.87 10.27 -2.30
N ASN A 560 37.90 9.72 -2.95
CA ASN A 560 38.71 8.59 -2.46
C ASN A 560 39.22 8.75 -1.02
N ASN A 561 39.59 9.97 -0.61
CA ASN A 561 40.10 10.27 0.74
C ASN A 561 39.06 10.93 1.66
N THR A 562 37.78 10.76 1.35
CA THR A 562 36.66 11.30 2.13
C THR A 562 35.77 10.17 2.64
N SER A 563 34.82 10.50 3.52
CA SER A 563 33.76 9.57 3.95
C SER A 563 32.86 9.07 2.81
N TYR A 564 32.94 9.68 1.62
CA TYR A 564 32.10 9.40 0.46
C TYR A 564 32.80 8.57 -0.63
N SER A 565 33.94 7.93 -0.32
CA SER A 565 34.73 7.15 -1.30
C SER A 565 33.98 5.98 -1.97
N HIS A 566 32.86 5.56 -1.40
CA HIS A 566 31.96 4.53 -1.91
C HIS A 566 30.92 5.04 -2.92
N VAL A 567 30.75 6.36 -3.08
CA VAL A 567 29.72 6.90 -3.97
C VAL A 567 30.11 6.74 -5.43
N ARG A 568 29.18 6.23 -6.23
CA ARG A 568 29.24 6.11 -7.69
C ARG A 568 27.90 6.60 -8.24
N LEU A 569 27.92 7.63 -9.06
CA LEU A 569 26.69 8.19 -9.62
C LEU A 569 26.01 7.21 -10.57
N ILE A 570 26.79 6.43 -11.33
CA ILE A 570 26.24 5.44 -12.25
C ILE A 570 25.40 4.38 -11.51
N ASP A 571 25.89 3.90 -10.35
CA ASP A 571 25.18 2.91 -9.53
C ASP A 571 23.94 3.52 -8.88
N GLN A 572 24.03 4.77 -8.40
CA GLN A 572 22.91 5.47 -7.75
C GLN A 572 21.75 5.78 -8.70
N TYR A 573 22.04 6.08 -9.96
CA TYR A 573 21.04 6.45 -10.96
C TYR A 573 20.72 5.32 -11.96
N GLN A 574 21.20 4.10 -11.72
CA GLN A 574 20.97 2.95 -12.61
C GLN A 574 19.47 2.68 -12.85
N ASN A 575 18.62 2.88 -11.83
CA ASN A 575 17.18 2.73 -11.95
C ASN A 575 16.53 3.85 -12.80
N LEU A 576 17.09 5.06 -12.79
CA LEU A 576 16.62 6.17 -13.63
C LEU A 576 16.91 5.89 -15.11
N ILE A 577 18.09 5.35 -15.40
CA ILE A 577 18.51 4.90 -16.74
C ILE A 577 17.56 3.82 -17.29
N ASN A 578 17.05 2.95 -16.40
CA ASN A 578 16.20 1.82 -16.77
C ASN A 578 14.69 2.11 -16.70
N SER A 579 14.29 3.34 -16.39
CA SER A 579 12.88 3.73 -16.30
C SER A 579 12.35 4.30 -17.62
N GLU A 580 11.11 3.95 -18.00
CA GLU A 580 10.33 4.61 -19.09
C GLU A 580 10.06 6.11 -18.81
N PHE A 581 10.51 6.64 -17.67
CA PHE A 581 10.36 8.05 -17.31
C PHE A 581 11.19 8.98 -18.20
N MET A 582 12.34 8.50 -18.72
CA MET A 582 13.21 9.29 -19.59
C MET A 582 12.56 9.59 -20.95
N ASP A 583 11.64 8.73 -21.41
CA ASP A 583 10.86 8.92 -22.64
C ASP A 583 9.85 10.08 -22.54
N LYS A 584 9.62 10.59 -21.31
CA LYS A 584 8.62 11.64 -20.99
C LYS A 584 9.25 12.94 -20.51
N VAL A 585 10.57 13.08 -20.55
CA VAL A 585 11.28 14.31 -20.13
C VAL A 585 11.03 15.42 -21.15
N LYS A 586 10.24 16.43 -20.76
CA LYS A 586 10.09 17.68 -21.53
C LYS A 586 11.41 18.45 -21.55
N ILE A 587 12.16 18.33 -22.65
CA ILE A 587 13.34 19.15 -22.90
C ILE A 587 12.89 20.48 -23.51
N GLY A 588 13.27 21.58 -22.86
CA GLY A 588 13.19 22.90 -23.48
C GLY A 588 14.20 22.97 -24.63
N VAL A 589 13.72 22.86 -25.87
CA VAL A 589 14.50 23.21 -27.06
C VAL A 589 14.64 24.73 -27.08
N TYR A 590 15.75 25.24 -26.57
CA TYR A 590 16.14 26.64 -26.76
C TYR A 590 16.95 26.69 -28.06
N GLN A 591 16.43 27.43 -29.05
CA GLN A 591 17.17 27.78 -30.26
C GLN A 591 18.40 28.63 -29.91
#